data_AF-A0A8C6QD79-F1
#
_entry.id   AF-A0A8C6QD79-F1
#
_cell.length_a   1.000
_cell.length_b   1.000
_cell.length_c   1.000
_cell.angle_alpha   90.00
_cell.angle_beta   90.00
_cell.angle_gamma   90.00
#
_symmetry.space_group_name_H-M   'P 1'
#
loop_
_entity.id
_entity.type
_entity.pdbx_description
1 polymer ?
#
loop_
_entity_poly.entity_id
_entity_poly.type
_entity_poly.pdbx_seq_one_letter_code
_entity_poly.pdbx_strand_id
1 'polypeptide(L)'
;EQRTLIRFKTKPVNTLMDVLRHRPGWVEVKDEGEWDFYWCDVRWLQKNFDQTYMNKHVRISHFRNYYELTQKNYMVKNLKRFRKQLEREAGKVEAAKCDFFPKTFDMPREYHLFVDEFRKSPGVTWIMKP
;
A
#
# COMPACT_ATOMS: atom_id res chain seq x y z
N GLU A 1 -16.02 24.58 -1.05
CA GLU A 1 -16.94 24.68 0.09
C GLU A 1 -16.70 23.53 1.04
N GLN A 2 -16.62 23.81 2.34
CA GLN A 2 -16.47 22.80 3.38
C GLN A 2 -17.88 22.26 3.68
N ARG A 3 -18.19 21.03 3.26
CA ARG A 3 -19.49 20.40 3.56
C ARG A 3 -19.60 20.23 5.08
N THR A 4 -20.69 20.74 5.65
CA THR A 4 -20.99 20.71 7.09
C THR A 4 -21.38 19.30 7.58
N LEU A 5 -21.78 18.42 6.66
CA LEU A 5 -22.18 17.04 6.90
C LEU A 5 -21.40 16.11 5.97
N ILE A 6 -20.84 15.03 6.52
CA ILE A 6 -20.10 14.00 5.79
C ILE A 6 -20.99 12.75 5.70
N ARG A 7 -21.36 12.39 4.46
CA ARG A 7 -22.11 11.17 4.19
C ARG A 7 -21.15 10.01 4.04
N PHE A 8 -21.24 9.00 4.90
CA PHE A 8 -20.33 7.86 4.87
C PHE A 8 -21.03 6.56 4.45
N LYS A 9 -20.26 5.72 3.77
CA LYS A 9 -20.59 4.33 3.49
C LYS A 9 -19.53 3.42 4.13
N THR A 10 -19.94 2.25 4.56
CA THR A 10 -19.03 1.18 4.96
C THR A 10 -19.69 -0.17 4.67
N LYS A 11 -18.87 -1.17 4.32
CA LYS A 11 -19.34 -2.55 4.17
C LYS A 11 -19.33 -3.34 5.47
N PRO A 12 -18.25 -3.33 6.27
CA PRO A 12 -18.24 -4.07 7.51
C PRO A 12 -19.12 -3.40 8.57
N VAL A 13 -19.97 -4.19 9.21
CA VAL A 13 -20.69 -3.83 10.43
C VAL A 13 -19.83 -4.27 11.62
N ASN A 14 -18.89 -3.42 12.03
CA ASN A 14 -17.98 -3.67 13.14
C ASN A 14 -17.66 -2.35 13.87
N THR A 15 -16.62 -2.31 14.70
CA THR A 15 -16.18 -1.12 15.43
C THR A 15 -16.01 0.12 14.55
N LEU A 16 -15.67 -0.03 13.26
CA LEU A 16 -15.60 1.11 12.33
C LEU A 16 -16.98 1.75 12.15
N MET A 17 -18.02 0.94 12.07
CA MET A 17 -19.39 1.42 11.99
C MET A 17 -19.74 2.29 13.18
N ASP A 18 -19.44 1.79 14.38
CA ASP A 18 -19.72 2.50 15.61
C ASP A 18 -18.93 3.82 15.68
N VAL A 19 -17.64 3.79 15.34
CA VAL A 19 -16.78 4.99 15.31
C VAL A 19 -17.31 6.03 14.31
N LEU A 20 -17.72 5.61 13.12
CA LEU A 20 -18.24 6.52 12.10
C LEU A 20 -19.60 7.11 12.50
N ARG A 21 -20.48 6.33 13.15
CA ARG A 21 -21.77 6.81 13.66
C ARG A 21 -21.65 7.79 14.81
N HIS A 22 -20.67 7.59 15.71
CA HIS A 22 -20.46 8.48 16.86
C HIS A 22 -19.71 9.76 16.51
N ARG A 23 -19.23 9.92 15.27
CA ARG A 23 -18.49 11.10 14.86
C ARG A 23 -19.46 12.25 14.54
N PRO A 24 -19.34 13.42 15.20
CA PRO A 24 -20.23 14.55 14.93
C PRO A 24 -20.19 14.98 13.46
N GLY A 25 -21.36 15.18 12.88
CA GLY A 25 -21.50 15.57 11.47
C GLY A 25 -21.34 14.44 10.45
N TRP A 26 -21.23 13.18 10.89
CA TRP A 26 -21.15 12.01 9.99
C TRP A 26 -22.50 11.29 9.95
N VAL A 27 -22.99 11.03 8.74
CA VAL A 27 -24.30 10.39 8.52
C VAL A 27 -24.13 9.17 7.63
N GLU A 28 -24.65 8.03 8.09
CA GLU A 28 -24.65 6.78 7.33
C GLU A 28 -25.58 6.88 6.13
N VAL A 29 -25.09 6.51 4.94
CA VAL A 29 -25.91 6.36 3.74
C VAL A 29 -26.25 4.88 3.54
N LYS A 30 -27.55 4.56 3.56
CA LYS A 30 -28.04 3.18 3.38
C LYS A 30 -28.28 2.79 1.91
N ASP A 31 -28.51 3.76 1.03
CA ASP A 31 -28.94 3.55 -0.38
C ASP A 31 -27.86 3.92 -1.42
N GLU A 32 -28.22 3.93 -2.72
CA GLU A 32 -27.40 4.42 -3.85
C GLU A 32 -27.23 5.96 -3.86
N GLY A 33 -27.50 6.62 -2.73
CA GLY A 33 -27.32 8.06 -2.59
C GLY A 33 -25.87 8.49 -2.74
N GLU A 34 -25.67 9.78 -3.02
CA GLU A 34 -24.35 10.39 -2.99
C GLU A 34 -23.68 10.21 -1.62
N TRP A 35 -22.39 9.89 -1.65
CA TRP A 35 -21.57 9.69 -0.47
C TRP A 35 -20.26 10.49 -0.59
N ASP A 36 -19.74 10.92 0.55
CA ASP A 36 -18.51 11.72 0.65
C ASP A 36 -17.32 10.86 1.08
N PHE A 37 -17.56 9.85 1.92
CA PHE A 37 -16.53 8.95 2.42
C PHE A 37 -16.94 7.49 2.29
N TYR A 38 -16.03 6.64 1.82
CA TYR A 38 -16.24 5.20 1.80
C TYR A 38 -15.09 4.44 2.45
N TRP A 39 -15.43 3.75 3.55
CA TRP A 39 -14.59 2.72 4.12
C TRP A 39 -14.84 1.38 3.42
N CYS A 40 -13.89 0.95 2.59
CA CYS A 40 -14.07 -0.25 1.77
C CYS A 40 -12.90 -1.23 1.92
N ASP A 41 -13.10 -2.43 1.39
CA ASP A 41 -12.07 -3.43 1.24
C ASP A 41 -11.21 -3.18 -0.01
N VAL A 42 -9.95 -3.58 0.06
CA VAL A 42 -8.99 -3.41 -1.04
C VAL A 42 -9.49 -4.04 -2.35
N ARG A 43 -10.22 -5.16 -2.28
CA ARG A 43 -10.80 -5.83 -3.46
C ARG A 43 -11.87 -4.98 -4.13
N TRP A 44 -12.64 -4.21 -3.36
CA TRP A 44 -13.60 -3.27 -3.94
C TRP A 44 -12.89 -2.15 -4.68
N LEU A 45 -11.80 -1.60 -4.12
CA LEU A 45 -10.98 -0.61 -4.83
C LEU A 45 -10.50 -1.17 -6.17
N GLN A 46 -9.91 -2.37 -6.18
CA GLN A 46 -9.40 -3.01 -7.40
C GLN A 46 -10.47 -3.18 -8.48
N LYS A 47 -11.71 -3.54 -8.11
CA LYS A 47 -12.79 -3.76 -9.07
C LYS A 47 -13.40 -2.46 -9.60
N ASN A 48 -13.57 -1.45 -8.74
CA ASN A 48 -14.42 -0.30 -9.06
C ASN A 48 -13.61 0.96 -9.40
N PHE A 49 -12.36 1.08 -8.96
CA PHE A 49 -11.62 2.33 -9.10
C PHE A 49 -11.31 2.69 -10.56
N ASP A 50 -10.86 1.74 -11.38
CA ASP A 50 -10.57 2.02 -12.80
C ASP A 50 -11.85 2.16 -13.65
N GLN A 51 -12.99 1.68 -13.12
CA GLN A 51 -14.28 1.69 -13.82
C GLN A 51 -15.16 2.88 -13.43
N THR A 52 -14.84 3.61 -12.36
CA THR A 52 -15.71 4.64 -11.79
C THR A 52 -14.97 5.96 -11.64
N TYR A 53 -15.44 6.98 -12.36
CA TYR A 53 -14.98 8.34 -12.13
C TYR A 53 -15.51 8.83 -10.77
N MET A 54 -14.59 9.13 -9.86
CA MET A 54 -14.94 9.59 -8.52
C MET A 54 -14.94 11.12 -8.47
N ASN A 55 -15.98 11.70 -7.89
CA ASN A 55 -16.08 13.15 -7.73
C ASN A 55 -14.96 13.70 -6.81
N LYS A 56 -14.55 14.95 -7.02
CA LYS A 56 -13.45 15.59 -6.25
C LYS A 56 -13.66 15.60 -4.73
N HIS A 57 -14.91 15.58 -4.25
CA HIS A 57 -15.24 15.57 -2.83
C HIS A 57 -15.13 14.16 -2.21
N VAL A 58 -15.17 13.12 -3.03
CA VAL A 58 -15.17 11.73 -2.59
C VAL A 58 -13.81 11.35 -1.99
N ARG A 59 -13.86 10.63 -0.87
CA ARG A 59 -12.69 10.07 -0.19
C ARG A 59 -12.90 8.58 0.05
N ILE A 60 -11.85 7.80 -0.18
CA ILE A 60 -11.84 6.36 0.03
C ILE A 60 -10.71 6.04 0.99
N SER A 61 -10.88 5.01 1.82
CA SER A 61 -9.90 4.56 2.81
C SER A 61 -8.62 3.92 2.23
N HIS A 62 -8.42 3.94 0.90
CA HIS A 62 -7.27 3.31 0.24
C HIS A 62 -6.68 4.21 -0.84
N PHE A 63 -5.36 4.15 -1.00
CA PHE A 63 -4.65 4.84 -2.08
C PHE A 63 -4.56 3.98 -3.34
N ARG A 64 -4.56 4.63 -4.50
CA ARG A 64 -4.22 3.98 -5.77
C ARG A 64 -2.78 3.47 -5.71
N ASN A 65 -2.51 2.34 -6.35
CA ASN A 65 -1.19 1.73 -6.42
C ASN A 65 -0.57 1.41 -5.04
N TYR A 66 -1.40 1.22 -4.01
CA TYR A 66 -0.95 0.83 -2.67
C TYR A 66 -0.01 -0.39 -2.69
N TYR A 67 -0.22 -1.30 -3.65
CA TYR A 67 0.54 -2.53 -3.80
C TYR A 67 2.04 -2.30 -4.06
N GLU A 68 2.44 -1.13 -4.55
CA GLU A 68 3.85 -0.77 -4.78
C GLU A 68 4.70 -0.83 -3.50
N LEU A 69 4.06 -0.62 -2.34
CA LEU A 69 4.71 -0.69 -1.03
C LEU A 69 4.12 -1.76 -0.12
N THR A 70 2.94 -2.32 -0.38
CA THR A 70 2.37 -3.37 0.48
C THR A 70 2.60 -4.79 -0.02
N GLN A 71 2.94 -5.00 -1.29
CA GLN A 71 3.32 -6.31 -1.81
C GLN A 71 4.84 -6.48 -1.75
N LYS A 72 5.31 -7.61 -1.21
CA LYS A 72 6.74 -7.84 -0.91
C LYS A 72 7.64 -7.71 -2.14
N ASN A 73 7.25 -8.32 -3.25
CA ASN A 73 7.99 -8.26 -4.51
C ASN A 73 8.14 -6.83 -5.05
N TYR A 74 7.03 -6.07 -5.09
CA TYR A 74 7.04 -4.66 -5.51
C TYR A 74 7.83 -3.78 -4.55
N MET A 75 7.64 -3.96 -3.24
CA MET A 75 8.37 -3.22 -2.21
C MET A 75 9.89 -3.40 -2.39
N VAL A 76 10.37 -4.64 -2.51
CA VAL A 76 11.80 -4.93 -2.67
C VAL A 76 12.34 -4.35 -3.98
N LYS A 77 11.60 -4.49 -5.08
CA LYS A 77 11.97 -3.91 -6.38
C LYS A 77 12.09 -2.39 -6.30
N ASN A 78 11.13 -1.72 -5.66
CA ASN A 78 11.10 -0.28 -5.52
C ASN A 78 12.21 0.25 -4.60
N LEU A 79 12.45 -0.43 -3.47
CA LEU A 79 13.52 -0.07 -2.54
C LEU A 79 14.91 -0.27 -3.15
N LYS A 80 15.13 -1.38 -3.89
CA LYS A 80 16.36 -1.59 -4.67
C LYS A 80 16.58 -0.48 -5.70
N ARG A 81 15.52 -0.10 -6.44
CA ARG A 81 15.57 1.01 -7.40
C ARG A 81 15.89 2.33 -6.72
N PHE A 82 15.22 2.63 -5.60
CA PHE A 82 15.42 3.85 -4.84
C PHE A 82 16.85 3.97 -4.30
N ARG A 83 17.39 2.91 -3.68
CA ARG A 83 18.79 2.86 -3.23
C ARG A 83 19.77 3.16 -4.37
N LYS A 84 19.58 2.53 -5.53
CA LYS A 84 20.44 2.74 -6.70
C LYS A 84 20.36 4.16 -7.25
N GLN A 85 19.18 4.79 -7.20
CA GLN A 85 19.00 6.18 -7.56
C GLN A 85 19.72 7.10 -6.56
N LEU A 86 19.52 6.87 -5.27
CA LEU A 86 20.14 7.66 -4.20
C LEU A 86 21.68 7.57 -4.23
N GLU A 87 22.23 6.39 -4.54
CA GLU A 87 23.68 6.20 -4.70
C GLU A 87 24.24 7.03 -5.85
N ARG A 88 23.47 7.19 -6.95
CA ARG A 88 23.87 8.01 -8.11
C ARG A 88 23.78 9.51 -7.83
N GLU A 89 22.76 9.94 -7.09
CA GLU A 89 22.46 11.36 -6.87
C GLU A 89 23.19 11.95 -5.66
N ALA A 90 23.29 11.19 -4.57
CA ALA A 90 23.80 11.66 -3.28
C ALA A 90 24.98 10.81 -2.75
N GLY A 91 25.41 9.79 -3.50
CA GLY A 91 26.56 8.96 -3.16
C GLY A 91 26.25 7.81 -2.19
N LYS A 92 27.30 7.02 -1.90
CA LYS A 92 27.18 5.77 -1.14
C LYS A 92 26.76 5.95 0.31
N VAL A 93 27.16 7.05 0.95
CA VAL A 93 26.84 7.34 2.35
C VAL A 93 25.34 7.53 2.52
N GLU A 94 24.70 8.26 1.60
CA GLU A 94 23.26 8.48 1.66
C GLU A 94 22.49 7.20 1.30
N ALA A 95 22.97 6.44 0.31
CA ALA A 95 22.39 5.15 -0.07
C ALA A 95 22.44 4.09 1.04
N ALA A 96 23.45 4.13 1.92
CA ALA A 96 23.54 3.24 3.08
C ALA A 96 22.38 3.42 4.08
N LYS A 97 21.70 4.58 4.07
CA LYS A 97 20.46 4.75 4.85
C LYS A 97 19.33 3.82 4.41
N CYS A 98 19.44 3.21 3.22
CA CYS A 98 18.50 2.18 2.76
C CYS A 98 18.80 0.78 3.32
N ASP A 99 19.82 0.59 4.17
CA ASP A 99 20.15 -0.72 4.76
C ASP A 99 19.19 -1.16 5.90
N PHE A 100 17.99 -0.58 5.96
CA PHE A 100 16.92 -0.95 6.89
C PHE A 100 16.10 -2.18 6.46
N PHE A 101 16.24 -2.63 5.20
CA PHE A 101 15.57 -3.83 4.70
C PHE A 101 16.60 -4.91 4.33
N PRO A 102 16.30 -6.20 4.59
CA PRO A 102 17.28 -7.25 4.36
C PRO A 102 17.51 -7.49 2.88
N LYS A 103 18.68 -8.04 2.54
CA LYS A 103 18.96 -8.55 1.20
C LYS A 103 17.89 -9.55 0.81
N THR A 104 17.13 -9.23 -0.24
CA THR A 104 15.96 -9.99 -0.67
C THR A 104 16.02 -10.24 -2.16
N PHE A 105 15.60 -11.43 -2.59
CA PHE A 105 15.56 -11.85 -3.98
C PHE A 105 14.13 -12.22 -4.39
N ASP A 106 13.69 -11.73 -5.55
CA ASP A 106 12.38 -12.02 -6.13
C ASP A 106 12.45 -13.31 -6.96
N MET A 107 11.72 -14.34 -6.54
CA MET A 107 11.74 -15.67 -7.16
C MET A 107 10.56 -15.84 -8.12
N PRO A 108 10.72 -16.47 -9.29
CA PRO A 108 11.94 -17.14 -9.80
C PRO A 108 12.93 -16.20 -10.52
N ARG A 109 12.59 -14.92 -10.69
CA ARG A 109 13.31 -13.98 -11.57
C ARG A 109 14.78 -13.77 -11.20
N GLU A 110 15.10 -13.74 -9.91
CA GLU A 110 16.43 -13.48 -9.36
C GLU A 110 17.10 -14.75 -8.80
N TYR A 111 16.64 -15.94 -9.20
CA TYR A 111 17.15 -17.21 -8.68
C TYR A 111 18.68 -17.34 -8.79
N HIS A 112 19.24 -17.07 -9.96
CA HIS A 112 20.68 -17.19 -10.18
C HIS A 112 21.48 -16.22 -9.30
N LEU A 113 20.97 -15.00 -9.10
CA LEU A 113 21.59 -14.02 -8.20
C LEU A 113 21.55 -14.50 -6.75
N PHE A 114 20.44 -15.12 -6.33
CA PHE A 114 20.34 -15.74 -5.01
C PHE A 114 21.33 -16.89 -4.84
N VAL A 115 21.47 -17.78 -5.82
CA VAL A 115 22.42 -18.91 -5.76
C VAL A 115 23.86 -18.41 -5.62
N ASP A 116 24.23 -17.38 -6.37
CA ASP A 116 25.57 -16.79 -6.27
C ASP A 116 25.83 -16.17 -4.90
N GLU A 117 24.84 -15.48 -4.34
CA GLU A 117 24.93 -14.88 -3.01
C GLU A 117 24.98 -15.93 -1.89
N PHE A 118 24.17 -16.99 -2.03
CA PHE A 118 24.12 -18.10 -1.09
C PHE A 118 25.48 -18.80 -0.99
N ARG A 119 26.16 -19.03 -2.12
CA ARG A 119 27.50 -19.62 -2.16
C ARG A 119 28.56 -18.73 -1.51
N LYS A 120 28.41 -17.41 -1.59
CA LYS A 120 29.35 -16.43 -1.00
C LYS A 120 29.18 -16.26 0.51
N SER A 121 28.03 -16.64 1.06
CA SER A 121 27.64 -16.37 2.44
C SER A 121 27.39 -17.67 3.23
N PRO A 122 28.41 -18.52 3.44
CA PRO A 122 28.25 -19.77 4.18
C PRO A 122 27.83 -19.49 5.63
N GLY A 123 26.89 -20.28 6.15
CA GLY A 123 26.40 -20.17 7.53
C GLY A 123 25.30 -19.13 7.76
N VAL A 124 24.91 -18.35 6.74
CA VAL A 124 23.78 -17.41 6.86
C VAL A 124 22.45 -18.13 6.71
N THR A 125 21.50 -17.87 7.60
CA THR A 125 20.12 -18.39 7.51
C THR A 125 19.28 -17.51 6.58
N TRP A 126 18.54 -18.16 5.67
CA TRP A 126 17.66 -17.50 4.71
C TRP A 126 16.19 -17.82 5.00
N ILE A 127 15.30 -16.84 4.80
CA ILE A 127 13.86 -17.01 5.00
C ILE A 127 13.15 -16.84 3.66
N MET A 128 12.48 -17.91 3.22
CA MET A 128 11.59 -17.84 2.06
C MET A 128 10.21 -17.35 2.51
N LYS A 129 9.64 -16.41 1.76
CA LYS A 129 8.30 -15.87 2.01
C LYS A 129 7.44 -16.04 0.78
N PRO A 130 6.12 -16.28 0.95
CA PRO A 130 5.17 -16.19 -0.14
C PRO A 130 5.04 -14.74 -0.62
#